data_AF-F0TIW7-F1
#
_entry.id   AF-F0TIW7-F1
#
_cell.length_a   1.000
_cell.length_b   1.000
_cell.length_c   1.000
_cell.angle_alpha   90.00
_cell.angle_beta   90.00
_cell.angle_gamma   90.00
#
_symmetry.space_group_name_H-M   'P 1'
#
loop_
_entity.id
_entity.type
_entity.pdbx_description
1 polymer ?
#
loop_
_entity_poly.entity_id
_entity_poly.type
_entity_poly.pdbx_seq_one_letter_code
_entity_poly.pdbx_strand_id
1 'polypeptide(L)' 'MPATRKYYSRYVAKLGYWNILIIFLLYVLFDIWFLTTISMADKKVWWILILINLSGIIAIYRTYKEIKNIDQK' A
#
# COMPACT_ATOMS: atom_id res chain seq x y z
N MET A 1 -16.84 -1.17 29.46
CA MET A 1 -17.39 -0.41 28.31
C MET A 1 -17.06 -1.14 27.00
N PRO A 2 -17.97 -1.98 26.49
CA PRO A 2 -17.75 -2.77 25.25
C PRO A 2 -17.99 -1.95 23.97
N ALA A 3 -18.89 -0.96 24.03
CA ALA A 3 -19.26 -0.13 22.88
C ALA A 3 -18.10 0.74 22.39
N THR A 4 -17.40 1.43 23.29
CA THR A 4 -16.26 2.29 22.95
C THR A 4 -15.12 1.51 22.27
N ARG A 5 -14.89 0.26 22.67
CA ARG A 5 -13.89 -0.63 22.03
C ARG A 5 -14.26 -0.97 20.58
N LYS A 6 -15.55 -1.19 20.29
CA LYS A 6 -16.08 -1.47 18.95
C LYS A 6 -16.04 -0.25 18.02
N TYR A 7 -16.32 0.95 18.55
CA TYR A 7 -16.18 2.19 17.77
C TYR A 7 -14.71 2.52 17.47
N TYR A 8 -13.82 2.28 18.46
CA TYR A 8 -12.40 2.48 18.29
C TYR A 8 -11.78 1.52 17.25
N SER A 9 -12.12 0.22 17.26
CA SER A 9 -11.58 -0.72 16.26
C SER A 9 -11.99 -0.37 14.83
N ARG A 10 -13.25 0.05 14.62
CA ARG A 10 -13.74 0.53 13.32
C ARG A 10 -13.00 1.79 12.85
N TYR A 11 -12.70 2.72 13.76
CA TYR A 11 -11.95 3.93 13.42
C TYR A 11 -10.51 3.59 13.02
N VAL A 12 -9.85 2.71 13.77
CA VAL A 12 -8.50 2.23 13.46
C VAL A 12 -8.46 1.46 12.13
N ALA A 13 -9.45 0.62 11.85
CA ALA A 13 -9.58 -0.08 10.57
C ALA A 13 -9.73 0.92 9.41
N LYS A 14 -10.58 1.94 9.56
CA LYS A 14 -10.76 3.00 8.55
C LYS A 14 -9.47 3.76 8.28
N LEU A 15 -8.70 4.11 9.33
CA LEU A 15 -7.37 4.72 9.20
C LEU A 15 -6.37 3.81 8.46
N GLY A 16 -6.43 2.50 8.70
CA GLY A 16 -5.61 1.54 7.97
C GLY A 16 -5.88 1.54 6.46
N TYR A 17 -7.15 1.66 6.04
CA TYR A 17 -7.49 1.76 4.61
C TYR A 17 -6.99 3.08 3.99
N TRP A 18 -7.00 4.18 4.74
CA TRP A 18 -6.33 5.41 4.31
C TRP A 18 -4.83 5.21 4.13
N ASN A 19 -4.20 4.39 4.97
CA ASN A 19 -2.79 4.06 4.84
C ASN A 19 -2.50 3.26 3.55
N ILE A 20 -3.37 2.31 3.19
CA ILE A 20 -3.30 1.60 1.90
C ILE A 20 -3.37 2.58 0.73
N LEU A 21 -4.30 3.55 0.79
CA LEU A 21 -4.45 4.56 -0.26
C LEU A 21 -3.18 5.42 -0.41
N ILE A 22 -2.56 5.82 0.71
CA ILE A 22 -1.31 6.59 0.72
C ILE A 22 -0.17 5.77 0.11
N ILE A 23 -0.02 4.50 0.51
CA ILE A 23 1.00 3.59 -0.06
C ILE A 23 0.81 3.47 -1.58
N PHE A 24 -0.43 3.26 -2.02
CA PHE A 24 -0.74 3.18 -3.44
C PHE A 24 -0.37 4.47 -4.19
N LEU A 25 -0.75 5.64 -3.67
CA LEU A 25 -0.43 6.93 -4.29
C LEU A 25 1.08 7.18 -4.38
N LEU A 26 1.84 6.82 -3.33
CA LEU A 26 3.30 6.95 -3.33
C LEU A 26 3.94 6.09 -4.42
N TYR A 27 3.48 4.84 -4.59
CA TYR A 27 3.99 3.96 -5.64
C TYR A 27 3.63 4.46 -7.04
N VAL A 28 2.41 4.95 -7.26
CA VAL A 28 2.01 5.54 -8.55
C VAL A 28 2.86 6.77 -8.88
N LEU A 29 3.08 7.67 -7.92
CA LEU A 29 3.93 8.84 -8.10
C LEU A 29 5.38 8.44 -8.40
N PHE A 30 5.89 7.42 -7.72
CA PHE A 30 7.22 6.89 -7.96
C PHE A 30 7.35 6.28 -9.36
N ASP A 31 6.37 5.50 -9.80
CA ASP A 31 6.35 4.92 -11.14
C ASP A 31 6.31 6.01 -12.22
N ILE A 32 5.49 7.05 -12.06
CA ILE A 32 5.47 8.20 -12.98
C ILE A 32 6.84 8.87 -13.03
N TRP A 33 7.43 9.17 -11.88
CA TRP A 33 8.77 9.78 -11.82
C TRP A 33 9.83 8.89 -12.48
N PHE A 34 9.80 7.59 -12.21
CA PHE A 34 10.72 6.60 -12.76
C PHE A 34 10.61 6.52 -14.29
N LEU A 35 9.39 6.46 -14.82
CA LEU A 35 9.10 6.44 -16.26
C LEU A 35 9.55 7.73 -16.97
N THR A 36 9.49 8.89 -16.30
CA THR A 36 9.92 10.17 -16.88
C THR A 36 11.43 10.38 -16.84
N THR A 37 12.13 9.75 -15.90
CA THR A 37 13.57 10.01 -15.66
C THR A 37 14.48 9.01 -16.39
N ILE A 38 13.99 7.79 -16.67
CA ILE A 38 14.81 6.69 -17.18
C ILE A 38 14.44 6.33 -18.61
N SER A 39 15.45 6.13 -19.45
CA SER A 39 15.27 5.62 -20.81
C SER A 39 14.75 4.18 -20.81
N MET A 40 13.53 3.98 -21.32
CA MET A 40 12.88 2.65 -21.39
C MET A 40 13.55 1.67 -22.37
N ALA A 41 14.63 2.07 -23.05
CA ALA A 41 15.35 1.21 -23.97
C ALA A 41 16.18 0.11 -23.27
N ASP A 42 16.51 0.27 -21.98
CA ASP A 42 17.29 -0.72 -21.22
C ASP A 42 16.38 -1.80 -20.61
N LYS A 43 16.67 -3.08 -20.92
CA LYS A 43 15.97 -4.25 -20.37
C LYS A 43 15.98 -4.30 -18.84
N LYS A 44 16.99 -3.70 -18.18
CA LYS A 44 17.07 -3.64 -16.71
C LYS A 44 15.95 -2.80 -16.10
N VAL A 45 15.45 -1.80 -16.82
CA VAL A 45 14.39 -0.90 -16.36
C VAL A 45 13.09 -1.66 -16.14
N TRP A 46 12.76 -2.60 -17.03
CA TRP A 46 11.59 -3.47 -16.89
C TRP A 46 11.66 -4.36 -15.65
N TRP A 47 12.83 -4.93 -15.35
CA TRP A 47 13.03 -5.72 -14.14
C TRP A 47 12.87 -4.89 -12.86
N ILE A 48 13.41 -3.67 -12.87
CA ILE A 48 13.28 -2.74 -11.74
C ILE A 48 11.80 -2.36 -11.53
N LEU A 49 11.07 -2.06 -12.61
CA LEU A 49 9.63 -1.74 -12.58
C LEU A 49 8.79 -2.88 -11.98
N ILE A 50 9.08 -4.12 -12.38
CA ILE A 50 8.42 -5.32 -11.84
C ILE A 50 8.72 -5.48 -10.35
N LEU A 51 9.98 -5.31 -9.92
CA LEU A 51 10.38 -5.41 -8.52
C LEU A 51 9.67 -4.36 -7.64
N ILE A 52 9.63 -3.11 -8.11
CA ILE A 52 8.92 -2.01 -7.45
C ILE A 52 7.43 -2.37 -7.32
N ASN A 53 6.77 -2.76 -8.41
CA ASN A 53 5.36 -3.11 -8.38
C ASN A 53 5.07 -4.30 -7.45
N LEU A 54 5.93 -5.32 -7.44
CA LEU A 54 5.81 -6.45 -6.51
C LEU A 54 5.89 -5.97 -5.04
N SER A 55 6.83 -5.09 -4.74
CA SER A 55 7.01 -4.55 -3.39
C SER A 55 5.83 -3.70 -2.94
N GLY A 56 5.22 -2.92 -3.84
CA GLY A 56 4.00 -2.16 -3.57
C GLY A 56 2.80 -3.07 -3.28
N ILE A 57 2.61 -4.13 -4.08
CA ILE A 57 1.56 -5.12 -3.88
C ILE A 57 1.73 -5.84 -2.52
N ILE A 58 2.95 -6.24 -2.18
CA ILE A 58 3.25 -6.90 -0.89
C ILE A 58 2.96 -5.96 0.28
N ALA A 59 3.33 -4.68 0.18
CA ALA A 59 3.05 -3.69 1.21
C ALA A 59 1.54 -3.52 1.43
N ILE A 60 0.77 -3.35 0.34
CA ILE A 60 -0.70 -3.24 0.39
C ILE A 60 -1.32 -4.50 1.01
N TYR A 61 -0.88 -5.68 0.57
CA TYR A 61 -1.41 -6.95 1.08
C TYR A 61 -1.14 -7.13 2.58
N ARG A 62 0.06 -6.77 3.04
CA ARG A 62 0.42 -6.85 4.46
C ARG A 62 -0.43 -5.91 5.29
N THR A 63 -0.57 -4.65 4.87
CA THR A 63 -1.40 -3.65 5.55
C THR A 63 -2.88 -4.08 5.56
N TYR A 64 -3.39 -4.65 4.47
CA TYR A 64 -4.74 -5.20 4.41
C TYR A 64 -4.95 -6.34 5.42
N LYS A 65 -3.99 -7.25 5.53
CA LYS A 65 -4.04 -8.35 6.50
C LYS A 65 -4.02 -7.84 7.93
N GLU A 66 -3.23 -6.81 8.22
CA GLU A 66 -3.18 -6.16 9.53
C GLU A 66 -4.53 -5.52 9.89
N ILE A 67 -5.18 -4.80 8.96
CA ILE A 67 -6.52 -4.23 9.17
C ILE A 67 -7.55 -5.32 9.46
N LYS A 68 -7.55 -6.39 8.66
CA LYS A 68 -8.49 -7.50 8.84
C LYS A 68 -8.34 -8.17 10.20
N ASN A 69 -7.11 -8.33 10.69
CA ASN A 69 -6.84 -8.85 12.04
C ASN A 69 -7.33 -7.93 13.17
N ILE A 70 -7.39 -6.62 12.94
CA ILE A 70 -7.92 -5.64 13.92
C ILE A 70 -9.45 -5.69 13.95
N ASP A 71 -10.11 -5.87 12.81
CA ASP A 71 -11.58 -5.98 12.74
C ASP A 71 -12.11 -7.29 13.34
N GLN A 72 -11.28 -8.34 13.37
CA GLN A 72 -11.63 -9.65 13.96
C GLN A 72 -11.38 -9.76 15.49
N LYS A 73 -10.84 -8.72 16.16
CA LYS A 73 -10.51 -8.70 17.60
C LYS A 73 -11.47 -7.84 18.43
#